data_AF-A0A1S2LFN9-F1
#
_entry.id   AF-A0A1S2LFN9-F1
#
_cell.length_a   1.000
_cell.length_b   1.000
_cell.length_c   1.000
_cell.angle_alpha   90.00
_cell.angle_beta   90.00
_cell.angle_gamma   90.00
#
_symmetry.space_group_name_H-M   'P 1'
#
loop_
_entity.id
_entity.type
_entity.pdbx_description
1 polymer ?
#
loop_
_entity_poly.entity_id
_entity_poly.type
_entity_poly.pdbx_seq_one_letter_code
_entity_poly.pdbx_strand_id
1 'polypeptide(L)'
;MVETAKKLTDTTNINSKNLHQLRPKKQSKIFNIPILWFSLFFVLTIISVYTGNLPGGMIGTLLVMIIFGETLGWIGDRTPIVKSYLGGGAIVAIFGSAYMVYSGILPETVSSSVTDFMTAGGFLDFYIAALITGSILGMNSKVLVKIGARYFVPIFGAVIGAMVIAGIIGFLINFTVQDAILVIALPILGGGMGAGAIPMAQIYSELLGNSPSYYISMLVPALALGNVFAIIMASLLNKLGNKVPSLSGNGQLLKGFELEKDETKHFDIQKMAVGLLAAMIFFAVGQLLGDFIPLHPYALMIILVAIVKIANLIPESIVEGASQWYQFVAKTWTLALLFGIGVAFTDLNAVLAALSFQYIILVGGVVLGAVLGAALFGRFVGFYPIESSITAGLCMANMGGTGDVAVLSASKRMQLMPFAQIASRLGGALILLLSGLIISMFF
;
A
#
# COMPACT_ATOMS: atom_id res chain seq x y z
N MET A 1 -11.73 50.34 61.91
CA MET A 1 -12.60 50.19 60.71
C MET A 1 -11.89 49.62 59.48
N VAL A 2 -10.69 49.05 59.58
CA VAL A 2 -9.99 48.44 58.43
C VAL A 2 -10.06 46.90 58.44
N GLU A 3 -10.41 46.29 59.58
CA GLU A 3 -10.47 44.83 59.72
C GLU A 3 -11.81 44.20 59.27
N THR A 4 -12.89 44.98 59.23
CA THR A 4 -14.22 44.49 58.80
C THR A 4 -14.37 44.46 57.28
N ALA A 5 -13.59 45.28 56.54
CA ALA A 5 -13.62 45.30 55.07
C ALA A 5 -12.87 44.11 54.44
N LYS A 6 -11.94 43.49 55.16
CA LYS A 6 -11.19 42.31 54.69
C LYS A 6 -11.99 41.00 54.82
N LYS A 7 -12.92 40.93 55.77
CA LYS A 7 -13.80 39.75 55.95
C LYS A 7 -14.96 39.65 54.94
N LEU A 8 -15.28 40.74 54.24
CA LEU A 8 -16.28 40.76 53.17
C LEU A 8 -15.69 40.44 51.78
N THR A 9 -14.37 40.45 51.64
CA THR A 9 -13.66 40.03 50.41
C THR A 9 -13.25 38.55 50.43
N ASP A 10 -13.16 37.94 51.62
CA ASP A 10 -12.87 36.50 51.76
C ASP A 10 -14.12 35.59 51.76
N THR A 11 -15.32 36.14 51.86
CA THR A 11 -16.58 35.36 51.86
C THR A 11 -17.23 35.20 50.48
N THR A 12 -16.74 35.87 49.44
CA THR A 12 -17.20 35.71 48.04
C THR A 12 -16.43 34.64 47.26
N ASN A 13 -15.45 33.96 47.87
CA ASN A 13 -14.55 33.02 47.18
C ASN A 13 -14.79 31.52 47.46
N ILE A 14 -15.92 31.15 48.09
CA ILE A 14 -16.17 29.76 48.51
C ILE A 14 -17.21 28.99 47.66
N ASN A 15 -17.90 29.63 46.71
CA ASN A 15 -18.97 28.97 45.94
C ASN A 15 -18.72 28.69 44.45
N SER A 16 -17.47 28.62 43.97
CA SER A 16 -17.16 28.22 42.59
C SER A 16 -16.56 26.81 42.45
N LYS A 17 -16.39 26.05 43.54
CA LYS A 17 -15.73 24.73 43.52
C LYS A 17 -16.59 23.52 43.18
N ASN A 18 -17.83 23.71 42.69
CA ASN A 18 -18.70 22.61 42.22
C ASN A 18 -19.31 22.87 40.83
N LEU A 19 -18.60 23.56 39.94
CA LEU A 19 -18.82 23.32 38.52
C LEU A 19 -18.10 22.01 38.20
N HIS A 20 -18.88 20.92 38.14
CA HIS A 20 -18.52 19.76 37.36
C HIS A 20 -17.92 20.27 36.04
N GLN A 21 -16.60 20.25 35.91
CA GLN A 21 -15.94 20.31 34.63
C GLN A 21 -16.41 19.06 33.91
N LEU A 22 -17.54 19.19 33.20
CA LEU A 22 -17.92 18.29 32.13
C LEU A 22 -16.67 18.22 31.27
N ARG A 23 -15.88 17.14 31.41
CA ARG A 23 -14.80 16.80 30.49
C ARG A 23 -15.36 17.10 29.11
N PRO A 24 -14.77 18.03 28.32
CA PRO A 24 -15.29 18.30 26.99
C PRO A 24 -15.35 16.95 26.30
N LYS A 25 -16.57 16.47 25.99
CA LYS A 25 -16.78 15.20 25.28
C LYS A 25 -15.85 15.30 24.08
N LYS A 26 -14.79 14.50 24.07
CA LYS A 26 -13.78 14.51 23.01
C LYS A 26 -14.53 14.22 21.72
N GLN A 27 -14.91 15.27 20.98
CA GLN A 27 -15.78 15.13 19.82
C GLN A 27 -15.04 14.21 18.86
N SER A 28 -15.66 13.07 18.53
CA SER A 28 -15.10 12.17 17.54
C SER A 28 -14.97 12.94 16.23
N LYS A 29 -13.82 12.79 15.57
CA LYS A 29 -13.55 13.39 14.27
C LYS A 29 -13.33 12.29 13.24
N ILE A 30 -13.74 12.57 12.00
CA ILE A 30 -13.44 11.77 10.79
C ILE A 30 -12.81 12.74 9.81
N PHE A 31 -11.66 12.39 9.21
CA PHE A 31 -10.95 13.29 8.30
C PHE A 31 -10.68 14.70 8.89
N ASN A 32 -10.34 14.78 10.18
CA ASN A 32 -10.23 16.02 10.96
C ASN A 32 -11.50 16.90 11.05
N ILE A 33 -12.64 16.44 10.54
CA ILE A 33 -13.94 17.09 10.59
C ILE A 33 -14.72 16.59 11.82
N PRO A 34 -15.42 17.45 12.58
CA PRO A 34 -16.33 17.00 13.63
C PRO A 34 -17.40 16.06 13.07
N ILE A 35 -17.66 14.95 13.76
CA ILE A 35 -18.51 13.85 13.25
C ILE A 35 -19.87 14.31 12.72
N LEU A 36 -20.50 15.33 13.32
CA LEU A 36 -21.79 15.85 12.88
C LEU A 36 -21.73 16.44 11.46
N TRP A 37 -20.70 17.22 11.15
CA TRP A 37 -20.49 17.80 9.83
C TRP A 37 -20.08 16.74 8.81
N PHE A 38 -19.26 15.78 9.22
CA PHE A 38 -18.91 14.66 8.37
C PHE A 38 -20.14 13.83 8.01
N SER A 39 -21.04 13.54 8.97
CA SER A 39 -22.30 12.86 8.72
C SER A 39 -23.19 13.61 7.73
N LEU A 40 -23.22 14.95 7.78
CA LEU A 40 -23.94 15.76 6.79
C LEU A 40 -23.35 15.56 5.39
N PHE A 41 -22.02 15.64 5.23
CA PHE A 41 -21.36 15.41 3.95
C PHE A 41 -21.58 13.98 3.42
N PHE A 42 -21.58 13.00 4.33
CA PHE A 42 -21.88 11.61 4.00
C PHE A 42 -23.30 11.44 3.45
N VAL A 43 -24.31 12.00 4.14
CA VAL A 43 -25.72 11.95 3.70
C VAL A 43 -25.91 12.66 2.36
N LEU A 44 -25.33 13.85 2.18
CA LEU A 44 -25.41 14.58 0.91
C LEU A 44 -24.76 13.79 -0.24
N THR A 45 -23.62 13.15 0.02
CA THR A 45 -22.95 12.30 -0.97
C THR A 45 -23.81 11.10 -1.36
N ILE A 46 -24.43 10.42 -0.39
CA ILE A 46 -25.39 9.34 -0.66
C ILE A 46 -26.54 9.83 -1.53
N ILE A 47 -27.15 10.97 -1.19
CA ILE A 47 -28.25 11.54 -1.97
C ILE A 47 -27.78 11.81 -3.41
N SER A 48 -26.63 12.45 -3.61
CA SER A 48 -26.08 12.70 -4.95
C SER A 48 -25.82 11.41 -5.73
N VAL A 49 -25.29 10.37 -5.08
CA VAL A 49 -25.03 9.06 -5.69
C VAL A 49 -26.33 8.39 -6.16
N TYR A 50 -27.34 8.29 -5.30
CA TYR A 50 -28.58 7.56 -5.64
C TYR A 50 -29.59 8.37 -6.45
N THR A 51 -29.50 9.70 -6.46
CA THR A 51 -30.32 10.55 -7.34
C THR A 51 -29.71 10.72 -8.73
N GLY A 52 -28.50 10.21 -8.98
CA GLY A 52 -27.79 10.38 -10.25
C GLY A 52 -27.25 11.79 -10.48
N ASN A 53 -27.25 12.66 -9.45
CA ASN A 53 -26.76 14.05 -9.53
C ASN A 53 -25.28 14.18 -9.13
N LEU A 54 -24.53 13.08 -9.04
CA LEU A 54 -23.10 13.12 -8.77
C LEU A 54 -22.37 13.74 -9.98
N PRO A 55 -21.57 14.81 -9.81
CA PRO A 55 -20.82 15.39 -10.92
C PRO A 55 -19.84 14.38 -11.53
N GLY A 56 -19.76 14.32 -12.86
CA GLY A 56 -18.77 13.50 -13.54
C GLY A 56 -17.32 13.96 -13.30
N GLY A 57 -16.37 13.09 -13.66
CA GLY A 57 -14.94 13.39 -13.60
C GLY A 57 -14.36 13.40 -12.16
N MET A 58 -13.27 14.15 -11.98
CA MET A 58 -12.50 14.15 -10.73
C MET A 58 -13.31 14.61 -9.51
N ILE A 59 -14.21 15.59 -9.66
CA ILE A 59 -14.92 16.20 -8.54
C ILE A 59 -15.82 15.18 -7.83
N GLY A 60 -16.77 14.57 -8.54
CA GLY A 60 -17.69 13.61 -7.93
C GLY A 60 -17.00 12.31 -7.55
N THR A 61 -16.05 11.85 -8.36
CA THR A 61 -15.31 10.61 -8.07
C THR A 61 -14.47 10.74 -6.81
N LEU A 62 -13.68 11.82 -6.68
CA LEU A 62 -12.86 12.05 -5.49
C LEU A 62 -13.72 12.30 -4.25
N LEU A 63 -14.87 12.96 -4.38
CA LEU A 63 -15.84 13.13 -3.29
C LEU A 63 -16.29 11.77 -2.75
N VAL A 64 -16.75 10.87 -3.62
CA VAL A 64 -17.16 9.50 -3.24
C VAL A 64 -16.00 8.77 -2.57
N MET A 65 -14.82 8.78 -3.20
CA MET A 65 -13.65 8.08 -2.66
C MET A 65 -13.26 8.58 -1.26
N ILE A 66 -13.22 9.89 -1.03
CA ILE A 66 -12.90 10.46 0.28
C ILE A 66 -13.99 10.10 1.30
N ILE A 67 -15.25 10.37 0.99
CA ILE A 67 -16.34 10.20 1.95
C ILE A 67 -16.51 8.74 2.35
N PHE A 68 -16.59 7.81 1.39
CA PHE A 68 -16.74 6.40 1.70
C PHE A 68 -15.44 5.79 2.24
N GLY A 69 -14.29 6.15 1.69
CA GLY A 69 -12.99 5.67 2.17
C GLY A 69 -12.70 6.06 3.61
N GLU A 70 -12.92 7.32 3.99
CA GLU A 70 -12.79 7.79 5.37
C GLU A 70 -13.81 7.15 6.31
N THR A 71 -15.05 6.94 5.84
CA THR A 71 -16.09 6.25 6.63
C THR A 71 -15.69 4.80 6.93
N LEU A 72 -15.34 4.03 5.91
CA LEU A 72 -14.90 2.64 6.04
C LEU A 72 -13.61 2.54 6.87
N GLY A 73 -12.66 3.44 6.64
CA GLY A 73 -11.43 3.52 7.40
C GLY A 73 -11.67 3.79 8.89
N TRP A 74 -12.53 4.75 9.20
CA TRP A 74 -12.91 5.10 10.56
C TRP A 74 -13.59 3.94 11.30
N ILE A 75 -14.45 3.18 10.61
CA ILE A 75 -15.08 1.95 11.12
C ILE A 75 -14.00 0.90 11.40
N GLY A 76 -13.13 0.61 10.43
CA GLY A 76 -12.08 -0.40 10.56
C GLY A 76 -11.12 -0.13 11.71
N ASP A 77 -10.75 1.13 11.93
CA ASP A 77 -9.85 1.53 13.03
C ASP A 77 -10.51 1.51 14.42
N ARG A 78 -11.82 1.31 14.48
CA ARG A 78 -12.62 1.20 15.72
C ARG A 78 -13.15 -0.20 15.98
N THR A 79 -13.09 -1.10 15.01
CA THR A 79 -13.44 -2.52 15.20
C THR A 79 -12.24 -3.26 15.80
N PRO A 80 -12.28 -3.71 17.07
CA PRO A 80 -11.08 -4.12 17.81
C PRO A 80 -10.30 -5.27 17.16
N ILE A 81 -10.98 -6.29 16.63
CA ILE A 81 -10.36 -7.44 15.96
C ILE A 81 -9.73 -6.99 14.64
N VAL A 82 -10.49 -6.26 13.82
CA VAL A 82 -10.05 -5.80 12.50
C VAL A 82 -8.83 -4.89 12.60
N LYS A 83 -8.86 -3.92 13.54
CA LYS A 83 -7.74 -3.04 13.86
C LYS A 83 -6.48 -3.80 14.29
N SER A 84 -6.65 -4.84 15.08
CA SER A 84 -5.54 -5.52 15.74
C SER A 84 -4.92 -6.63 14.93
N TYR A 85 -5.64 -7.21 13.96
CA TYR A 85 -5.19 -8.42 13.26
C TYR A 85 -5.33 -8.36 11.74
N LEU A 86 -6.24 -7.56 11.20
CA LEU A 86 -6.57 -7.58 9.78
C LEU A 86 -6.06 -6.36 9.02
N GLY A 87 -5.64 -5.29 9.69
CA GLY A 87 -5.12 -4.08 9.03
C GLY A 87 -5.94 -2.81 9.28
N GLY A 88 -6.95 -2.87 10.16
CA GLY A 88 -7.74 -1.71 10.58
C GLY A 88 -8.46 -1.02 9.44
N GLY A 89 -8.37 0.30 9.38
CA GLY A 89 -9.06 1.09 8.37
C GLY A 89 -8.68 0.72 6.94
N ALA A 90 -7.42 0.33 6.70
CA ALA A 90 -6.95 0.01 5.36
C ALA A 90 -7.68 -1.20 4.75
N ILE A 91 -7.83 -2.29 5.51
CA ILE A 91 -8.48 -3.49 4.99
C ILE A 91 -9.98 -3.29 4.81
N VAL A 92 -10.64 -2.52 5.69
CA VAL A 92 -12.07 -2.22 5.55
C VAL A 92 -12.33 -1.28 4.39
N ALA A 93 -11.44 -0.31 4.11
CA ALA A 93 -11.58 0.54 2.93
C ALA A 93 -11.51 -0.28 1.63
N ILE A 94 -10.58 -1.23 1.52
CA ILE A 94 -10.44 -2.08 0.33
C ILE A 94 -11.59 -3.09 0.22
N PHE A 95 -11.74 -4.00 1.19
CA PHE A 95 -12.73 -5.08 1.06
C PHE A 95 -14.16 -4.60 1.29
N GLY A 96 -14.35 -3.54 2.09
CA GLY A 96 -15.66 -2.92 2.24
C GLY A 96 -16.14 -2.29 0.94
N SER A 97 -15.27 -1.60 0.20
CA SER A 97 -15.64 -1.03 -1.10
C SER A 97 -15.78 -2.10 -2.19
N ALA A 98 -14.91 -3.11 -2.22
CA ALA A 98 -15.07 -4.27 -3.11
C ALA A 98 -16.41 -5.00 -2.85
N TYR A 99 -16.79 -5.16 -1.58
CA TYR A 99 -18.08 -5.73 -1.21
C TYR A 99 -19.25 -4.84 -1.66
N MET A 100 -19.15 -3.52 -1.53
CA MET A 100 -20.19 -2.60 -2.01
C MET A 100 -20.43 -2.71 -3.51
N VAL A 101 -19.39 -2.98 -4.31
CA VAL A 101 -19.51 -3.29 -5.73
C VAL A 101 -20.15 -4.66 -5.92
N TYR A 102 -19.60 -5.70 -5.28
CA TYR A 102 -20.11 -7.08 -5.39
C TYR A 102 -21.59 -7.22 -5.02
N SER A 103 -22.05 -6.53 -3.97
CA SER A 103 -23.44 -6.61 -3.50
C SER A 103 -24.38 -5.64 -4.22
N GLY A 104 -23.89 -4.85 -5.20
CA GLY A 104 -24.68 -3.84 -5.92
C GLY A 104 -25.11 -2.65 -5.06
N ILE A 105 -24.47 -2.41 -3.90
CA ILE A 105 -24.75 -1.23 -3.07
C ILE A 105 -24.27 0.03 -3.80
N LEU A 106 -23.08 -0.03 -4.39
CA LEU A 106 -22.53 1.08 -5.17
C LEU A 106 -23.10 1.01 -6.59
N PRO A 107 -23.79 2.07 -7.09
CA PRO A 107 -24.32 2.07 -8.44
C PRO A 107 -23.21 1.88 -9.49
N GLU A 108 -23.53 1.17 -10.58
CA GLU A 108 -22.56 0.86 -11.64
C GLU A 108 -21.90 2.12 -12.21
N THR A 109 -22.66 3.20 -12.40
CA THR A 109 -22.16 4.49 -12.88
C THR A 109 -21.05 5.06 -11.99
N VAL A 110 -21.19 4.91 -10.67
CA VAL A 110 -20.17 5.36 -9.70
C VAL A 110 -18.98 4.41 -9.71
N SER A 111 -19.21 3.10 -9.74
CA SER A 111 -18.12 2.12 -9.81
C SER A 111 -17.27 2.30 -11.07
N SER A 112 -17.89 2.52 -12.23
CA SER A 112 -17.20 2.81 -13.49
C SER A 112 -16.42 4.11 -13.39
N SER A 113 -17.02 5.18 -12.87
CA SER A 113 -16.34 6.47 -12.71
C SER A 113 -15.09 6.37 -11.82
N VAL A 114 -15.19 5.61 -10.71
CA VAL A 114 -14.04 5.33 -9.83
C VAL A 114 -12.98 4.50 -10.55
N THR A 115 -13.37 3.44 -11.25
CA THR A 115 -12.44 2.61 -12.03
C THR A 115 -11.73 3.42 -13.11
N ASP A 116 -12.44 4.24 -13.86
CA ASP A 116 -11.89 5.11 -14.90
C ASP A 116 -10.91 6.13 -14.30
N PHE A 117 -11.26 6.77 -13.18
CA PHE A 117 -10.38 7.73 -12.52
C PHE A 117 -9.11 7.08 -11.94
N MET A 118 -9.23 5.87 -11.40
CA MET A 118 -8.12 5.10 -10.85
C MET A 118 -7.17 4.57 -11.94
N THR A 119 -7.70 4.26 -13.12
CA THR A 119 -6.96 3.69 -14.25
C THR A 119 -6.60 4.77 -15.28
N ALA A 120 -7.49 5.08 -16.21
CA ALA A 120 -7.27 6.04 -17.30
C ALA A 120 -7.03 7.48 -16.78
N GLY A 121 -7.69 7.86 -15.69
CA GLY A 121 -7.48 9.15 -15.03
C GLY A 121 -6.15 9.28 -14.30
N GLY A 122 -5.43 8.18 -14.09
CA GLY A 122 -4.08 8.17 -13.53
C GLY A 122 -3.96 8.56 -12.06
N PHE A 123 -5.05 8.50 -11.27
CA PHE A 123 -4.98 8.89 -9.85
C PHE A 123 -4.07 7.97 -9.02
N LEU A 124 -4.04 6.67 -9.33
CA LEU A 124 -3.09 5.74 -8.72
C LEU A 124 -1.66 6.15 -9.03
N ASP A 125 -1.37 6.45 -10.30
CA ASP A 125 -0.05 6.84 -10.76
C ASP A 125 0.40 8.16 -10.14
N PHE A 126 -0.50 9.13 -10.07
CA PHE A 126 -0.30 10.40 -9.41
C PHE A 126 0.08 10.23 -7.93
N TYR A 127 -0.63 9.34 -7.21
CA TYR A 127 -0.31 9.04 -5.82
C TYR A 127 1.04 8.34 -5.68
N ILE A 128 1.32 7.30 -6.48
CA ILE A 128 2.58 6.56 -6.42
C ILE A 128 3.77 7.48 -6.75
N ALA A 129 3.64 8.34 -7.75
CA ALA A 129 4.67 9.30 -8.12
C ALA A 129 5.01 10.27 -6.98
N ALA A 130 4.00 10.76 -6.25
CA ALA A 130 4.20 11.60 -5.07
C ALA A 130 5.01 10.85 -4.00
N LEU A 131 4.66 9.59 -3.73
CA LEU A 131 5.32 8.78 -2.72
C LEU A 131 6.77 8.46 -3.09
N ILE A 132 7.02 7.99 -4.31
CA ILE A 132 8.37 7.67 -4.80
C ILE A 132 9.26 8.91 -4.69
N THR A 133 8.82 10.03 -5.24
CA THR A 133 9.62 11.26 -5.31
C THR A 133 9.96 11.77 -3.91
N GLY A 134 8.97 11.95 -3.04
CA GLY A 134 9.20 12.54 -1.72
C GLY A 134 9.97 11.63 -0.76
N SER A 135 9.72 10.32 -0.78
CA SER A 135 10.40 9.38 0.12
C SER A 135 11.85 9.07 -0.29
N ILE A 136 12.19 9.06 -1.58
CA ILE A 136 13.58 8.92 -2.03
C ILE A 136 14.35 10.23 -1.83
N LEU A 137 13.81 11.37 -2.28
CA LEU A 137 14.49 12.65 -2.14
C LEU A 137 14.69 13.03 -0.66
N GLY A 138 13.74 12.67 0.20
CA GLY A 138 13.83 12.86 1.65
C GLY A 138 14.83 11.96 2.37
N MET A 139 15.42 10.96 1.71
CA MET A 139 16.37 10.02 2.32
C MET A 139 17.81 10.53 2.26
N ASN A 140 18.65 10.10 3.20
CA ASN A 140 20.10 10.30 3.10
C ASN A 140 20.67 9.49 1.90
N SER A 141 21.43 10.13 1.02
CA SER A 141 21.99 9.50 -0.20
C SER A 141 22.91 8.32 0.11
N LYS A 142 23.69 8.37 1.20
CA LYS A 142 24.57 7.25 1.61
C LYS A 142 23.77 6.03 2.05
N VAL A 143 22.63 6.26 2.71
CA VAL A 143 21.70 5.19 3.12
C VAL A 143 21.05 4.58 1.89
N LEU A 144 20.60 5.41 0.95
CA LEU A 144 19.99 4.97 -0.31
C LEU A 144 20.91 4.02 -1.09
N VAL A 145 22.18 4.38 -1.28
CA VAL A 145 23.17 3.53 -1.98
C VAL A 145 23.35 2.18 -1.26
N LYS A 146 23.51 2.22 0.08
CA LYS A 146 23.72 1.00 0.88
C LYS A 146 22.52 0.06 0.82
N ILE A 147 21.30 0.59 0.85
CA ILE A 147 20.10 -0.22 0.73
C ILE A 147 19.99 -0.77 -0.69
N GLY A 148 20.09 0.07 -1.72
CA GLY A 148 19.93 -0.32 -3.12
C GLY A 148 20.88 -1.45 -3.53
N ALA A 149 22.15 -1.38 -3.14
CA ALA A 149 23.15 -2.41 -3.44
C ALA A 149 22.86 -3.78 -2.81
N ARG A 150 22.03 -3.83 -1.76
CA ARG A 150 21.76 -5.05 -0.97
C ARG A 150 20.34 -5.58 -1.16
N TYR A 151 19.45 -4.77 -1.73
CA TYR A 151 18.01 -5.02 -1.72
C TYR A 151 17.56 -6.24 -2.54
N PHE A 152 18.33 -6.63 -3.55
CA PHE A 152 18.03 -7.84 -4.32
C PHE A 152 18.22 -9.13 -3.53
N VAL A 153 19.09 -9.17 -2.52
CA VAL A 153 19.32 -10.37 -1.70
C VAL A 153 18.05 -10.85 -0.98
N PRO A 154 17.30 -10.01 -0.25
CA PRO A 154 16.02 -10.42 0.32
C PRO A 154 14.93 -10.69 -0.72
N ILE A 155 14.96 -10.06 -1.90
CA ILE A 155 14.03 -10.42 -3.00
C ILE A 155 14.27 -11.87 -3.43
N PHE A 156 15.51 -12.26 -3.71
CA PHE A 156 15.84 -13.67 -4.01
C PHE A 156 15.45 -14.60 -2.86
N GLY A 157 15.69 -14.17 -1.61
CA GLY A 157 15.23 -14.90 -0.44
C GLY A 157 13.72 -15.14 -0.43
N ALA A 158 12.92 -14.12 -0.77
CA ALA A 158 11.46 -14.25 -0.87
C ALA A 158 11.04 -15.26 -1.94
N VAL A 159 11.64 -15.18 -3.13
CA VAL A 159 11.35 -16.09 -4.26
C VAL A 159 11.69 -17.52 -3.88
N ILE A 160 12.89 -17.76 -3.34
CA ILE A 160 13.32 -19.10 -2.90
C ILE A 160 12.40 -19.63 -1.80
N GLY A 161 12.14 -18.82 -0.77
CA GLY A 161 11.29 -19.22 0.36
C GLY A 161 9.86 -19.59 -0.09
N ALA A 162 9.28 -18.79 -0.97
CA ALA A 162 7.96 -19.05 -1.55
C ALA A 162 7.95 -20.34 -2.38
N MET A 163 8.91 -20.54 -3.29
CA MET A 163 8.97 -21.75 -4.14
C MET A 163 9.18 -23.02 -3.32
N VAL A 164 10.06 -22.99 -2.31
CA VAL A 164 10.31 -24.13 -1.43
C VAL A 164 9.05 -24.50 -0.65
N ILE A 165 8.37 -23.51 -0.05
CA ILE A 165 7.14 -23.77 0.70
C ILE A 165 6.01 -24.21 -0.23
N ALA A 166 5.90 -23.64 -1.43
CA ALA A 166 4.93 -24.06 -2.44
C ALA A 166 5.11 -25.53 -2.82
N GLY A 167 6.35 -25.95 -3.09
CA GLY A 167 6.67 -27.34 -3.44
C GLY A 167 6.36 -28.32 -2.30
N ILE A 168 6.71 -27.96 -1.06
CA ILE A 168 6.42 -28.78 0.12
C ILE A 168 4.92 -28.92 0.33
N ILE A 169 4.18 -27.81 0.38
CA ILE A 169 2.74 -27.84 0.63
C ILE A 169 2.01 -28.52 -0.52
N GLY A 170 2.38 -28.20 -1.76
CA GLY A 170 1.82 -28.82 -2.95
C GLY A 170 1.93 -30.34 -2.89
N PHE A 171 3.13 -30.86 -2.62
CA PHE A 171 3.35 -32.29 -2.44
C PHE A 171 2.48 -32.90 -1.32
N LEU A 172 2.37 -32.23 -0.17
CA LEU A 172 1.57 -32.73 0.97
C LEU A 172 0.06 -32.78 0.70
N ILE A 173 -0.46 -31.91 -0.16
CA ILE A 173 -1.90 -31.85 -0.49
C ILE A 173 -2.24 -32.54 -1.82
N ASN A 174 -1.30 -33.30 -2.40
CA ASN A 174 -1.41 -33.93 -3.73
C ASN A 174 -1.68 -32.94 -4.88
N PHE A 175 -1.15 -31.73 -4.76
CA PHE A 175 -1.10 -30.76 -5.86
C PHE A 175 0.26 -30.89 -6.55
N THR A 176 0.28 -30.95 -7.88
CA THR A 176 1.54 -31.10 -8.62
C THR A 176 2.51 -30.00 -8.24
N VAL A 177 3.77 -30.34 -7.95
CA VAL A 177 4.80 -29.35 -7.58
C VAL A 177 4.97 -28.29 -8.69
N GLN A 178 4.85 -28.71 -9.95
CA GLN A 178 4.88 -27.79 -11.10
C GLN A 178 3.72 -26.79 -11.04
N ASP A 179 2.48 -27.25 -10.84
CA ASP A 179 1.31 -26.37 -10.73
C ASP A 179 1.41 -25.45 -9.51
N ALA A 180 1.91 -25.96 -8.37
CA ALA A 180 2.13 -25.17 -7.16
C ALA A 180 3.08 -24.00 -7.41
N ILE A 181 4.08 -24.19 -8.28
CA ILE A 181 5.05 -23.16 -8.62
C ILE A 181 4.51 -22.25 -9.74
N LEU A 182 4.15 -22.83 -10.89
CA LEU A 182 3.80 -22.09 -12.11
C LEU A 182 2.44 -21.39 -12.04
N VAL A 183 1.46 -21.98 -11.36
CA VAL A 183 0.08 -21.45 -11.30
C VAL A 183 -0.17 -20.68 -10.01
N ILE A 184 0.58 -20.95 -8.94
CA ILE A 184 0.37 -20.31 -7.63
C ILE A 184 1.54 -19.41 -7.24
N ALA A 185 2.74 -19.96 -7.03
CA ALA A 185 3.85 -19.20 -6.47
C ALA A 185 4.34 -18.06 -7.39
N LEU A 186 4.59 -18.32 -8.67
CA LEU A 186 5.07 -17.32 -9.61
C LEU A 186 4.04 -16.21 -9.85
N PRO A 187 2.75 -16.49 -10.08
CA PRO A 187 1.75 -15.43 -10.22
C PRO A 187 1.63 -14.55 -8.97
N ILE A 188 1.68 -15.14 -7.78
CA ILE A 188 1.64 -14.39 -6.51
C ILE A 188 2.84 -13.45 -6.39
N LEU A 189 4.04 -13.92 -6.75
CA LEU A 189 5.29 -13.14 -6.66
C LEU A 189 5.51 -12.19 -7.85
N GLY A 190 4.66 -12.28 -8.88
CA GLY A 190 4.78 -11.46 -10.08
C GLY A 190 4.51 -9.98 -9.81
N GLY A 191 4.72 -9.14 -10.82
CA GLY A 191 4.49 -7.70 -10.72
C GLY A 191 3.02 -7.26 -10.68
N GLY A 192 2.14 -8.01 -10.01
CA GLY A 192 0.70 -7.79 -10.00
C GLY A 192 0.01 -8.15 -11.32
N MET A 193 -1.14 -7.53 -11.60
CA MET A 193 -1.95 -7.87 -12.78
C MET A 193 -1.31 -7.37 -14.09
N GLY A 194 -1.00 -6.07 -14.17
CA GLY A 194 -0.50 -5.43 -15.40
C GLY A 194 0.96 -5.76 -15.76
N ALA A 195 1.84 -5.92 -14.77
CA ALA A 195 3.26 -6.22 -14.99
C ALA A 195 3.66 -7.65 -14.59
N GLY A 196 2.68 -8.49 -14.26
CA GLY A 196 2.89 -9.88 -13.85
C GLY A 196 1.95 -10.82 -14.59
N ALA A 197 0.72 -11.00 -14.10
CA ALA A 197 -0.21 -12.01 -14.59
C ALA A 197 -0.50 -11.92 -16.10
N ILE A 198 -0.67 -10.70 -16.66
CA ILE A 198 -0.94 -10.51 -18.09
C ILE A 198 0.28 -10.89 -18.95
N PRO A 199 1.50 -10.32 -18.75
CA PRO A 199 2.69 -10.77 -19.47
C PRO A 199 3.03 -12.24 -19.25
N MET A 200 2.84 -12.76 -18.03
CA MET A 200 3.08 -14.17 -17.72
C MET A 200 2.15 -15.09 -18.52
N ALA A 201 0.87 -14.72 -18.63
CA ALA A 201 -0.08 -15.45 -19.47
C ALA A 201 0.30 -15.45 -20.96
N GLN A 202 0.94 -14.37 -21.45
CA GLN A 202 1.48 -14.32 -22.81
C GLN A 202 2.66 -15.28 -22.97
N ILE A 203 3.61 -15.29 -22.04
CA ILE A 203 4.73 -16.25 -22.03
C ILE A 203 4.20 -17.70 -22.02
N TYR A 204 3.20 -17.98 -21.20
CA TYR A 204 2.61 -19.32 -21.09
C TYR A 204 1.86 -19.69 -22.38
N SER A 205 1.20 -18.72 -23.02
CA SER A 205 0.53 -18.90 -24.31
C SER A 205 1.52 -19.28 -25.40
N GLU A 206 2.64 -18.56 -25.50
CA GLU A 206 3.67 -18.81 -26.50
C GLU A 206 4.36 -20.16 -26.31
N LEU A 207 4.61 -20.57 -25.06
CA LEU A 207 5.34 -21.80 -24.76
C LEU A 207 4.46 -23.05 -24.66
N LEU A 208 3.20 -22.91 -24.22
CA LEU A 208 2.30 -24.05 -23.92
C LEU A 208 1.05 -24.11 -24.81
N GLY A 209 0.82 -23.13 -25.69
CA GLY A 209 -0.11 -23.24 -26.83
C GLY A 209 -1.60 -22.90 -26.59
N ASN A 210 -2.06 -22.68 -25.36
CA ASN A 210 -3.42 -22.15 -25.10
C ASN A 210 -3.47 -20.62 -25.25
N SER A 211 -4.68 -20.04 -25.29
CA SER A 211 -4.85 -18.59 -25.36
C SER A 211 -4.38 -17.86 -24.08
N PRO A 212 -3.96 -16.58 -24.15
CA PRO A 212 -3.61 -15.81 -22.96
C PRO A 212 -4.76 -15.72 -21.95
N SER A 213 -6.00 -15.57 -22.42
CA SER A 213 -7.19 -15.49 -21.56
C SER A 213 -7.41 -16.76 -20.73
N TYR A 214 -7.06 -17.93 -21.28
CA TYR A 214 -7.10 -19.19 -20.55
C TYR A 214 -6.09 -19.21 -19.40
N TYR A 215 -4.88 -18.72 -19.62
CA TYR A 215 -3.90 -18.61 -18.53
C TYR A 215 -4.29 -17.54 -17.51
N ILE A 216 -4.79 -16.38 -17.95
CA ILE A 216 -5.26 -15.31 -17.04
C ILE A 216 -6.30 -15.85 -16.05
N SER A 217 -7.29 -16.63 -16.51
CA SER A 217 -8.33 -17.18 -15.62
C SER A 217 -7.78 -18.16 -14.58
N MET A 218 -6.62 -18.79 -14.84
CA MET A 218 -5.93 -19.64 -13.88
C MET A 218 -5.02 -18.87 -12.91
N LEU A 219 -4.31 -17.82 -13.39
CA LEU A 219 -3.31 -17.09 -12.59
C LEU A 219 -3.93 -16.00 -11.70
N VAL A 220 -4.99 -15.32 -12.17
CA VAL A 220 -5.61 -14.20 -11.44
C VAL A 220 -6.16 -14.59 -10.07
N PRO A 221 -6.84 -15.74 -9.89
CA PRO A 221 -7.34 -16.13 -8.57
C PRO A 221 -6.24 -16.30 -7.51
N ALA A 222 -5.08 -16.85 -7.90
CA ALA A 222 -3.92 -17.01 -7.01
C ALA A 222 -3.39 -15.65 -6.56
N LEU A 223 -3.21 -14.73 -7.51
CA LEU A 223 -2.76 -13.38 -7.28
C LEU A 223 -3.72 -12.61 -6.34
N ALA A 224 -5.03 -12.68 -6.61
CA ALA A 224 -6.04 -11.99 -5.84
C ALA A 224 -6.06 -12.47 -4.38
N LEU A 225 -6.04 -13.79 -4.17
CA LEU A 225 -5.99 -14.37 -2.82
C LEU A 225 -4.63 -14.11 -2.14
N GLY A 226 -3.53 -14.17 -2.88
CA GLY A 226 -2.19 -13.81 -2.40
C GLY A 226 -2.13 -12.40 -1.85
N ASN A 227 -2.71 -11.43 -2.57
CA ASN A 227 -2.82 -10.05 -2.11
C ASN A 227 -3.60 -9.92 -0.79
N VAL A 228 -4.70 -10.66 -0.61
CA VAL A 228 -5.46 -10.70 0.66
C VAL A 228 -4.57 -11.17 1.81
N PHE A 229 -3.87 -12.29 1.62
CA PHE A 229 -2.94 -12.82 2.60
C PHE A 229 -1.81 -11.84 2.89
N ALA A 230 -1.28 -11.16 1.88
CA ALA A 230 -0.21 -10.21 2.04
C ALA A 230 -0.62 -9.03 2.94
N ILE A 231 -1.82 -8.48 2.73
CA ILE A 231 -2.36 -7.39 3.56
C ILE A 231 -2.54 -7.83 5.02
N ILE A 232 -3.12 -9.02 5.24
CA ILE A 232 -3.33 -9.56 6.59
C ILE A 232 -1.99 -9.80 7.28
N MET A 233 -1.04 -10.46 6.60
CA MET A 233 0.30 -10.71 7.11
C MET A 233 1.06 -9.42 7.41
N ALA A 234 0.87 -8.36 6.62
CA ALA A 234 1.47 -7.04 6.88
C ALA A 234 1.00 -6.45 8.22
N SER A 235 -0.29 -6.59 8.53
CA SER A 235 -0.86 -6.18 9.82
C SER A 235 -0.29 -7.00 10.98
N LEU A 236 -0.21 -8.32 10.81
CA LEU A 236 0.36 -9.24 11.81
C LEU A 236 1.85 -8.95 12.07
N LEU A 237 2.63 -8.71 11.01
CA LEU A 237 4.05 -8.34 11.13
C LEU A 237 4.22 -6.98 11.82
N ASN A 238 3.35 -6.01 11.54
CA ASN A 238 3.36 -4.74 12.28
C ASN A 238 3.09 -4.95 13.77
N LYS A 239 2.11 -5.79 14.13
CA LYS A 239 1.84 -6.12 15.54
C LYS A 239 3.03 -6.85 16.18
N LEU A 240 3.64 -7.79 15.46
CA LEU A 240 4.83 -8.51 15.91
C LEU A 240 6.01 -7.55 16.15
N GLY A 241 6.27 -6.62 15.23
CA GLY A 241 7.32 -5.61 15.37
C GLY A 241 7.11 -4.67 16.55
N ASN A 242 5.86 -4.32 16.86
CA ASN A 242 5.53 -3.54 18.07
C ASN A 242 5.72 -4.34 19.36
N LYS A 243 5.46 -5.65 19.34
CA LYS A 243 5.65 -6.53 20.50
C LYS A 243 7.13 -6.90 20.71
N VAL A 244 7.90 -7.01 19.62
CA VAL A 244 9.32 -7.38 19.62
C VAL A 244 10.12 -6.33 18.84
N PRO A 245 10.43 -5.18 19.46
CA PRO A 245 11.10 -4.07 18.78
C PRO A 245 12.48 -4.42 18.20
N SER A 246 13.16 -5.46 18.71
CA SER A 246 14.46 -5.89 18.16
C SER A 246 14.39 -6.45 16.74
N LEU A 247 13.20 -6.82 16.26
CA LEU A 247 12.98 -7.31 14.90
C LEU A 247 12.55 -6.20 13.92
N SER A 248 12.20 -5.01 14.43
CA SER A 248 11.56 -3.93 13.68
C SER A 248 12.40 -2.66 13.72
N GLY A 249 12.61 -2.06 12.55
CA GLY A 249 13.15 -0.70 12.42
C GLY A 249 12.07 0.38 12.51
N ASN A 250 10.82 0.01 12.77
CA ASN A 250 9.65 0.89 12.78
C ASN A 250 9.57 1.77 11.52
N GLY A 251 9.79 1.11 10.38
CA GLY A 251 9.79 1.74 9.06
C GLY A 251 11.14 2.28 8.59
N GLN A 252 12.24 1.93 9.26
CA GLN A 252 13.59 1.96 8.71
C GLN A 252 14.00 0.56 8.27
N LEU A 253 14.53 0.43 7.06
CA LEU A 253 14.91 -0.88 6.51
C LEU A 253 16.30 -1.35 7.00
N LEU A 254 17.27 -0.44 7.10
CA LEU A 254 18.67 -0.75 7.45
C LEU A 254 18.98 -0.42 8.92
N LYS A 255 19.68 -1.33 9.61
CA LYS A 255 20.11 -1.12 11.01
C LYS A 255 21.18 -0.04 11.14
N GLY A 256 21.14 0.72 12.24
CA GLY A 256 22.17 1.70 12.59
C GLY A 256 22.13 3.00 11.78
N PHE A 257 21.03 3.25 11.07
CA PHE A 257 20.77 4.53 10.40
C PHE A 257 19.45 5.09 10.88
N GLU A 258 19.52 6.10 11.75
CA GLU A 258 18.33 6.88 12.06
C GLU A 258 18.04 7.79 10.87
N LEU A 259 16.80 7.73 10.37
CA LEU A 259 16.27 8.81 9.55
C LEU A 259 16.23 10.05 10.45
N GLU A 260 17.05 11.05 10.16
CA GLU A 260 16.91 12.38 10.74
C GLU A 260 15.49 12.85 10.45
N LYS A 261 14.61 12.74 11.46
CA LYS A 261 13.34 13.46 11.43
C LYS A 261 13.72 14.91 11.64
N ASP A 262 13.70 15.68 10.56
CA ASP A 262 13.81 17.13 10.64
C ASP A 262 12.49 17.65 11.24
N GLU A 263 12.33 17.52 12.56
CA GLU A 263 11.10 17.86 13.31
C GLU A 263 10.83 19.37 13.33
N THR A 264 11.71 20.19 12.74
CA THR A 264 11.66 21.66 12.75
C THR A 264 11.24 22.28 11.41
N LYS A 265 11.04 21.50 10.33
CA LYS A 265 10.64 22.06 9.04
C LYS A 265 9.15 22.43 9.04
N HIS A 266 8.86 23.72 9.13
CA HIS A 266 7.52 24.26 8.94
C HIS A 266 6.95 23.83 7.57
N PHE A 267 5.72 23.32 7.58
CA PHE A 267 5.00 23.05 6.34
C PHE A 267 4.74 24.37 5.60
N ASP A 268 5.17 24.42 4.34
CA ASP A 268 4.99 25.54 3.44
C ASP A 268 4.20 25.05 2.23
N ILE A 269 2.99 25.58 2.10
CA ILE A 269 2.03 25.21 1.05
C ILE A 269 2.63 25.45 -0.34
N GLN A 270 3.44 26.50 -0.53
CA GLN A 270 4.06 26.78 -1.82
C GLN A 270 5.15 25.77 -2.16
N LYS A 271 5.93 25.31 -1.17
CA LYS A 271 6.91 24.24 -1.38
C LYS A 271 6.25 22.93 -1.77
N MET A 272 5.05 22.62 -1.25
CA MET A 272 4.31 21.43 -1.69
C MET A 272 4.00 21.47 -3.19
N ALA A 273 3.69 22.63 -3.76
CA ALA A 273 3.47 22.76 -5.21
C ALA A 273 4.74 22.44 -6.02
N VAL A 274 5.92 22.82 -5.52
CA VAL A 274 7.21 22.44 -6.11
C VAL A 274 7.40 20.92 -6.07
N GLY A 275 7.05 20.28 -4.95
CA GLY A 275 7.08 18.82 -4.80
C GLY A 275 6.15 18.09 -5.74
N LEU A 276 4.92 18.61 -5.90
CA LEU A 276 3.94 18.12 -6.87
C LEU A 276 4.49 18.19 -8.29
N LEU A 277 5.04 19.34 -8.71
CA LEU A 277 5.64 19.50 -10.03
C LEU A 277 6.79 18.52 -10.25
N ALA A 278 7.68 18.38 -9.26
CA ALA A 278 8.79 17.43 -9.33
C ALA A 278 8.29 16.00 -9.53
N ALA A 279 7.28 15.56 -8.77
CA ALA A 279 6.72 14.21 -8.89
C ALA A 279 6.12 13.95 -10.28
N MET A 280 5.38 14.91 -10.83
CA MET A 280 4.81 14.78 -12.18
C MET A 280 5.90 14.72 -13.26
N ILE A 281 6.93 15.55 -13.16
CA ILE A 281 8.05 15.55 -14.13
C ILE A 281 8.85 14.26 -14.04
N PHE A 282 9.20 13.78 -12.85
CA PHE A 282 9.92 12.51 -12.71
C PHE A 282 9.14 11.33 -13.27
N PHE A 283 7.82 11.29 -13.06
CA PHE A 283 6.98 10.26 -13.66
C PHE A 283 6.92 10.37 -15.18
N ALA A 284 6.73 11.58 -15.72
CA ALA A 284 6.72 11.82 -17.17
C ALA A 284 8.06 11.43 -17.82
N VAL A 285 9.20 11.76 -17.19
CA VAL A 285 10.51 11.32 -17.68
C VAL A 285 10.66 9.80 -17.58
N GLY A 286 10.14 9.18 -16.52
CA GLY A 286 10.09 7.71 -16.40
C GLY A 286 9.30 7.05 -17.54
N GLN A 287 8.20 7.66 -17.97
CA GLN A 287 7.43 7.23 -19.15
C GLN A 287 8.23 7.40 -20.44
N LEU A 288 8.83 8.57 -20.67
CA LEU A 288 9.67 8.84 -21.84
C LEU A 288 10.83 7.85 -21.95
N LEU A 289 11.48 7.52 -20.83
CA LEU A 289 12.55 6.53 -20.81
C LEU A 289 12.04 5.11 -21.07
N GLY A 290 10.79 4.81 -20.71
CA GLY A 290 10.14 3.51 -20.92
C GLY A 290 9.94 3.17 -22.40
N ASP A 291 9.86 4.19 -23.27
CA ASP A 291 9.77 4.00 -24.73
C ASP A 291 11.11 3.51 -25.33
N PHE A 292 12.23 3.73 -24.65
CA PHE A 292 13.57 3.36 -25.13
C PHE A 292 14.22 2.22 -24.33
N ILE A 293 13.87 2.10 -23.05
CA ILE A 293 14.42 1.10 -22.13
C ILE A 293 13.27 0.15 -21.75
N PRO A 294 13.42 -1.18 -21.95
CA PRO A 294 12.35 -2.16 -21.71
C PRO A 294 12.17 -2.44 -20.20
N LEU A 295 11.91 -1.39 -19.43
CA LEU A 295 11.62 -1.42 -18.00
C LEU A 295 10.36 -0.61 -17.72
N HIS A 296 9.62 -1.03 -16.70
CA HIS A 296 8.39 -0.34 -16.30
C HIS A 296 8.68 1.14 -15.92
N PRO A 297 7.83 2.12 -16.30
CA PRO A 297 8.02 3.54 -16.02
C PRO A 297 8.35 3.87 -14.56
N TYR A 298 7.65 3.26 -13.59
CA TYR A 298 7.99 3.39 -12.17
C TYR A 298 9.40 2.94 -11.79
N ALA A 299 9.92 1.85 -12.37
CA ALA A 299 11.27 1.40 -12.08
C ALA A 299 12.29 2.43 -12.61
N LEU A 300 12.05 2.95 -13.81
CA LEU A 300 12.87 4.01 -14.42
C LEU A 300 12.80 5.30 -13.61
N MET A 301 11.60 5.69 -13.15
CA MET A 301 11.40 6.83 -12.25
C MET A 301 12.20 6.66 -10.95
N ILE A 302 12.15 5.49 -10.31
CA ILE A 302 12.90 5.23 -9.07
C ILE A 302 14.41 5.35 -9.30
N ILE A 303 14.92 4.74 -10.37
CA ILE A 303 16.33 4.81 -10.75
C ILE A 303 16.73 6.27 -11.00
N LEU A 304 15.93 7.02 -11.76
CA LEU A 304 16.17 8.42 -12.05
C LEU A 304 16.22 9.28 -10.77
N VAL A 305 15.19 9.19 -9.92
CA VAL A 305 15.11 9.95 -8.66
C VAL A 305 16.28 9.58 -7.73
N ALA A 306 16.65 8.29 -7.69
CA ALA A 306 17.80 7.85 -6.91
C ALA A 306 19.12 8.42 -7.45
N ILE A 307 19.35 8.39 -8.77
CA ILE A 307 20.57 8.92 -9.39
C ILE A 307 20.70 10.42 -9.09
N VAL A 308 19.66 11.22 -9.34
CA VAL A 308 19.73 12.67 -9.10
C VAL A 308 19.92 13.00 -7.62
N LYS A 309 19.37 12.17 -6.71
CA LYS A 309 19.58 12.32 -5.27
C LYS A 309 21.00 11.96 -4.85
N ILE A 310 21.57 10.89 -5.39
CA ILE A 310 22.94 10.44 -5.08
C ILE A 310 23.96 11.43 -5.62
N ALA A 311 23.75 11.92 -6.84
CA ALA A 311 24.58 12.94 -7.47
C ALA A 311 24.39 14.34 -6.87
N ASN A 312 23.45 14.51 -5.93
CA ASN A 312 23.13 15.78 -5.27
C ASN A 312 22.82 16.92 -6.26
N LEU A 313 22.10 16.60 -7.34
CA LEU A 313 21.78 17.55 -8.43
C LEU A 313 20.54 18.40 -8.15
N ILE A 314 19.75 18.03 -7.15
CA ILE A 314 18.44 18.64 -6.87
C ILE A 314 18.58 19.66 -5.73
N PRO A 315 18.16 20.93 -5.94
CA PRO A 315 18.14 21.94 -4.88
C PRO A 315 17.31 21.53 -3.67
N GLU A 316 17.69 22.02 -2.47
CA GLU A 316 17.02 21.67 -1.22
C GLU A 316 15.53 22.05 -1.22
N SER A 317 15.15 23.14 -1.89
CA SER A 317 13.75 23.56 -2.02
C SER A 317 12.86 22.49 -2.68
N ILE A 318 13.38 21.77 -3.68
CA ILE A 318 12.66 20.69 -4.36
C ILE A 318 12.61 19.45 -3.46
N VAL A 319 13.70 19.13 -2.77
CA VAL A 319 13.76 18.01 -1.83
C VAL A 319 12.74 18.17 -0.70
N GLU A 320 12.72 19.35 -0.06
CA GLU A 320 11.75 19.68 0.97
C GLU A 320 10.33 19.66 0.44
N GLY A 321 10.10 20.32 -0.70
CA GLY A 321 8.79 20.37 -1.35
C GLY A 321 8.24 18.98 -1.65
N ALA A 322 9.06 18.10 -2.23
CA ALA A 322 8.69 16.72 -2.52
C ALA A 322 8.37 15.92 -1.25
N SER A 323 9.16 16.09 -0.18
CA SER A 323 8.90 15.45 1.11
C SER A 323 7.57 15.91 1.72
N GLN A 324 7.28 17.22 1.69
CA GLN A 324 6.01 17.75 2.20
C GLN A 324 4.82 17.30 1.36
N TRP A 325 4.95 17.29 0.02
CA TRP A 325 3.93 16.79 -0.89
C TRP A 325 3.61 15.31 -0.62
N TYR A 326 4.63 14.46 -0.52
CA TYR A 326 4.49 13.07 -0.12
C TYR A 326 3.72 12.93 1.21
N GLN A 327 4.13 13.68 2.25
CA GLN A 327 3.48 13.59 3.56
C GLN A 327 2.02 14.00 3.51
N PHE A 328 1.66 15.02 2.74
CA PHE A 328 0.26 15.42 2.54
C PHE A 328 -0.55 14.30 1.88
N VAL A 329 -0.07 13.79 0.75
CA VAL A 329 -0.74 12.72 -0.02
C VAL A 329 -0.93 11.46 0.84
N ALA A 330 0.13 11.02 1.51
CA ALA A 330 0.09 9.81 2.34
C ALA A 330 -0.78 9.96 3.61
N LYS A 331 -0.93 11.17 4.17
CA LYS A 331 -1.77 11.40 5.36
C LYS A 331 -3.24 11.68 5.02
N THR A 332 -3.52 12.14 3.80
CA THR A 332 -4.84 12.70 3.45
C THR A 332 -5.61 11.83 2.46
N TRP A 333 -4.93 11.22 1.48
CA TRP A 333 -5.62 10.52 0.39
C TRP A 333 -5.47 9.02 0.42
N THR A 334 -4.78 8.45 1.41
CA THR A 334 -4.58 7.00 1.49
C THR A 334 -5.90 6.25 1.60
N LEU A 335 -6.81 6.62 2.51
CA LEU A 335 -8.10 5.92 2.64
C LEU A 335 -8.98 6.08 1.39
N ALA A 336 -8.95 7.25 0.75
CA ALA A 336 -9.63 7.49 -0.51
C ALA A 336 -9.07 6.60 -1.63
N LEU A 337 -7.75 6.50 -1.74
CA LEU A 337 -7.08 5.63 -2.70
C LEU A 337 -7.38 4.15 -2.42
N LEU A 338 -7.37 3.72 -1.16
CA LEU A 338 -7.69 2.35 -0.78
C LEU A 338 -9.14 1.97 -1.11
N PHE A 339 -10.09 2.91 -0.98
CA PHE A 339 -11.44 2.74 -1.51
C PHE A 339 -11.42 2.56 -3.03
N GLY A 340 -10.72 3.43 -3.76
CA GLY A 340 -10.56 3.29 -5.21
C GLY A 340 -9.92 1.95 -5.61
N ILE A 341 -8.96 1.46 -4.82
CA ILE A 341 -8.32 0.15 -5.05
C ILE A 341 -9.31 -1.00 -4.89
N GLY A 342 -10.16 -0.95 -3.86
CA GLY A 342 -11.19 -1.95 -3.64
C GLY A 342 -12.23 -1.97 -4.77
N VAL A 343 -12.64 -0.81 -5.27
CA VAL A 343 -13.59 -0.72 -6.39
C VAL A 343 -12.98 -1.16 -7.72
N ALA A 344 -11.77 -0.69 -8.04
CA ALA A 344 -11.21 -0.82 -9.39
C ALA A 344 -10.38 -2.09 -9.61
N PHE A 345 -9.77 -2.65 -8.55
CA PHE A 345 -8.77 -3.72 -8.68
C PHE A 345 -9.06 -4.96 -7.83
N THR A 346 -10.08 -4.95 -6.97
CA THR A 346 -10.39 -6.09 -6.10
C THR A 346 -11.64 -6.82 -6.58
N ASP A 347 -11.44 -7.90 -7.35
CA ASP A 347 -12.54 -8.77 -7.79
C ASP A 347 -12.90 -9.79 -6.69
N LEU A 348 -13.97 -9.49 -5.96
CA LEU A 348 -14.45 -10.38 -4.90
C LEU A 348 -15.03 -11.69 -5.45
N ASN A 349 -15.56 -11.72 -6.68
CA ASN A 349 -16.03 -12.96 -7.30
C ASN A 349 -14.87 -13.92 -7.54
N ALA A 350 -13.77 -13.42 -8.11
CA ALA A 350 -12.57 -14.23 -8.34
C ALA A 350 -11.98 -14.75 -7.03
N VAL A 351 -11.95 -13.93 -5.97
CA VAL A 351 -11.51 -14.35 -4.64
C VAL A 351 -12.41 -15.46 -4.10
N LEU A 352 -13.73 -15.27 -4.12
CA LEU A 352 -14.70 -16.24 -3.59
C LEU A 352 -14.69 -17.56 -4.36
N ALA A 353 -14.55 -17.52 -5.70
CA ALA A 353 -14.45 -18.70 -6.54
C ALA A 353 -13.19 -19.53 -6.25
N ALA A 354 -12.12 -18.88 -5.78
CA ALA A 354 -10.86 -19.53 -5.42
C ALA A 354 -10.84 -20.14 -4.01
N LEU A 355 -11.85 -19.88 -3.16
CA LEU A 355 -11.88 -20.32 -1.77
C LEU A 355 -12.15 -21.83 -1.65
N SER A 356 -11.16 -22.64 -1.95
CA SER A 356 -11.07 -24.02 -1.48
C SER A 356 -10.06 -24.12 -0.33
N PHE A 357 -10.28 -25.04 0.59
CA PHE A 357 -9.40 -25.21 1.75
C PHE A 357 -7.95 -25.51 1.34
N GLN A 358 -7.76 -26.36 0.33
CA GLN A 358 -6.44 -26.70 -0.22
C GLN A 358 -5.74 -25.47 -0.82
N TYR A 359 -6.48 -24.67 -1.60
CA TYR A 359 -5.95 -23.47 -2.24
C TYR A 359 -5.56 -22.40 -1.22
N ILE A 360 -6.39 -22.21 -0.18
CA ILE A 360 -6.12 -21.29 0.93
C ILE A 360 -4.83 -21.65 1.65
N ILE A 361 -4.60 -22.93 1.95
CA ILE A 361 -3.37 -23.39 2.62
C ILE A 361 -2.15 -23.15 1.73
N LEU A 362 -2.25 -23.48 0.44
CA LEU A 362 -1.16 -23.32 -0.50
C LEU A 362 -0.78 -21.85 -0.69
N VAL A 363 -1.75 -20.98 -0.99
CA VAL A 363 -1.54 -19.53 -1.17
C VAL A 363 -1.01 -18.88 0.12
N GLY A 364 -1.62 -19.17 1.27
CA GLY A 364 -1.15 -18.66 2.56
C GLY A 364 0.27 -19.14 2.87
N GLY A 365 0.59 -20.38 2.52
CA GLY A 365 1.92 -20.96 2.63
C GLY A 365 2.95 -20.26 1.74
N VAL A 366 2.63 -19.99 0.48
CA VAL A 366 3.50 -19.24 -0.46
C VAL A 366 3.84 -17.87 0.10
N VAL A 367 2.82 -17.11 0.55
CA VAL A 367 3.00 -15.77 1.11
C VAL A 367 3.85 -15.83 2.39
N LEU A 368 3.62 -16.83 3.24
CA LEU A 368 4.46 -17.06 4.43
C LEU A 368 5.90 -17.43 4.06
N GLY A 369 6.11 -18.25 3.03
CA GLY A 369 7.42 -18.58 2.49
C GLY A 369 8.17 -17.34 2.01
N ALA A 370 7.50 -16.44 1.30
CA ALA A 370 8.05 -15.15 0.89
C ALA A 370 8.47 -14.29 2.09
N VAL A 371 7.62 -14.20 3.12
CA VAL A 371 7.90 -13.49 4.38
C VAL A 371 9.14 -14.04 5.07
N LEU A 372 9.22 -15.36 5.26
CA LEU A 372 10.30 -16.02 5.97
C LEU A 372 11.62 -15.93 5.20
N GLY A 373 11.58 -16.14 3.88
CA GLY A 373 12.72 -16.02 2.99
C GLY A 373 13.29 -14.60 3.00
N ALA A 374 12.44 -13.59 2.83
CA ALA A 374 12.85 -12.18 2.88
C ALA A 374 13.38 -11.77 4.26
N ALA A 375 12.83 -12.27 5.36
CA ALA A 375 13.35 -12.01 6.72
C ALA A 375 14.76 -12.59 6.90
N LEU A 376 14.95 -13.86 6.49
CA LEU A 376 16.19 -14.59 6.67
C LEU A 376 17.33 -13.94 5.87
N PHE A 377 17.10 -13.74 4.56
CA PHE A 377 18.09 -13.16 3.67
C PHE A 377 18.30 -11.67 3.92
N GLY A 378 17.25 -10.94 4.28
CA GLY A 378 17.36 -9.54 4.70
C GLY A 378 18.25 -9.37 5.93
N ARG A 379 18.19 -10.30 6.88
CA ARG A 379 19.05 -10.28 8.06
C ARG A 379 20.53 -10.42 7.70
N PHE A 380 20.87 -11.23 6.70
CA PHE A 380 22.27 -11.39 6.25
C PHE A 380 22.88 -10.11 5.68
N VAL A 381 22.06 -9.24 5.08
CA VAL A 381 22.52 -7.96 4.53
C VAL A 381 22.36 -6.77 5.49
N GLY A 382 21.94 -7.03 6.72
CA GLY A 382 21.83 -6.04 7.80
C GLY A 382 20.49 -5.31 7.86
N PHE A 383 19.45 -5.79 7.18
CA PHE A 383 18.10 -5.22 7.30
C PHE A 383 17.38 -5.70 8.55
N TYR A 384 16.37 -4.93 8.96
CA TYR A 384 15.41 -5.37 9.96
C TYR A 384 14.52 -6.48 9.36
N PRO A 385 14.39 -7.64 10.03
CA PRO A 385 13.60 -8.75 9.49
C PRO A 385 12.16 -8.38 9.14
N ILE A 386 11.48 -7.56 9.97
CA ILE A 386 10.09 -7.17 9.73
C ILE A 386 9.97 -6.30 8.48
N GLU A 387 10.77 -5.23 8.38
CA GLU A 387 10.73 -4.36 7.21
C GLU A 387 11.16 -5.10 5.93
N SER A 388 12.15 -5.99 6.01
CA SER A 388 12.55 -6.84 4.89
C SER A 388 11.42 -7.78 4.44
N SER A 389 10.75 -8.44 5.38
CA SER A 389 9.59 -9.28 5.09
C SER A 389 8.45 -8.50 4.44
N ILE A 390 8.22 -7.25 4.86
CA ILE A 390 7.16 -6.41 4.29
C ILE A 390 7.55 -5.99 2.87
N THR A 391 8.71 -5.38 2.68
CA THR A 391 9.04 -4.71 1.41
C THR A 391 9.56 -5.67 0.35
N ALA A 392 10.28 -6.73 0.70
CA ALA A 392 10.83 -7.69 -0.25
C ALA A 392 10.05 -9.01 -0.29
N GLY A 393 9.25 -9.31 0.73
CA GLY A 393 8.39 -10.50 0.79
C GLY A 393 6.95 -10.19 0.40
N LEU A 394 6.23 -9.46 1.26
CA LEU A 394 4.81 -9.16 1.06
C LEU A 394 4.56 -8.26 -0.15
N CYS A 395 5.45 -7.31 -0.42
CA CYS A 395 5.39 -6.48 -1.62
C CYS A 395 5.85 -7.18 -2.91
N MET A 396 6.39 -8.40 -2.82
CA MET A 396 6.45 -9.30 -3.97
C MET A 396 5.16 -10.10 -4.10
N ALA A 397 4.59 -10.54 -2.97
CA ALA A 397 3.44 -11.45 -2.90
C ALA A 397 2.06 -10.73 -2.99
N ASN A 398 1.99 -9.55 -3.59
CA ASN A 398 0.78 -8.72 -3.63
C ASN A 398 0.41 -8.33 -5.08
N MET A 399 -0.62 -7.49 -5.25
CA MET A 399 -1.08 -7.06 -6.57
C MET A 399 -0.24 -5.91 -7.19
N GLY A 400 1.09 -5.93 -7.02
CA GLY A 400 1.98 -4.89 -7.52
C GLY A 400 1.69 -3.54 -6.86
N GLY A 401 1.69 -2.45 -7.64
CA GLY A 401 1.63 -1.10 -7.05
C GLY A 401 0.39 -0.78 -6.22
N THR A 402 -0.79 -1.34 -6.53
CA THR A 402 -1.99 -1.22 -5.69
C THR A 402 -1.85 -2.02 -4.40
N GLY A 403 -1.31 -3.24 -4.51
CA GLY A 403 -0.97 -4.09 -3.39
C GLY A 403 0.05 -3.45 -2.45
N ASP A 404 1.04 -2.72 -3.00
CA ASP A 404 2.09 -2.06 -2.21
C ASP A 404 1.50 -1.01 -1.29
N VAL A 405 0.61 -0.17 -1.83
CA VAL A 405 -0.11 0.82 -1.02
C VAL A 405 -0.91 0.12 0.07
N ALA A 406 -1.61 -0.98 -0.24
CA ALA A 406 -2.42 -1.71 0.72
C ALA A 406 -1.57 -2.35 1.84
N VAL A 407 -0.51 -3.07 1.49
CA VAL A 407 0.44 -3.74 2.40
C VAL A 407 1.15 -2.71 3.30
N LEU A 408 1.65 -1.62 2.72
CA LEU A 408 2.33 -0.57 3.47
C LEU A 408 1.37 0.23 4.35
N SER A 409 0.12 0.41 3.93
CA SER A 409 -0.92 1.04 4.76
C SER A 409 -1.29 0.17 5.96
N ALA A 410 -1.54 -1.13 5.74
CA ALA A 410 -1.87 -2.09 6.79
C ALA A 410 -0.72 -2.28 7.80
N SER A 411 0.52 -2.15 7.34
CA SER A 411 1.71 -2.19 8.18
C SER A 411 2.19 -0.83 8.70
N LYS A 412 1.54 0.29 8.33
CA LYS A 412 1.89 1.66 8.73
C LYS A 412 3.32 2.09 8.36
N ARG A 413 3.76 1.74 7.15
CA ARG A 413 5.14 1.94 6.65
C ARG A 413 5.21 2.56 5.25
N MET A 414 4.33 3.51 4.94
CA MET A 414 4.25 4.15 3.62
C MET A 414 5.58 4.78 3.12
N GLN A 415 6.48 5.13 4.02
CA GLN A 415 7.83 5.61 3.68
C GLN A 415 8.71 4.57 2.96
N LEU A 416 8.34 3.28 3.02
CA LEU A 416 9.04 2.20 2.32
C LEU A 416 8.53 1.97 0.89
N MET A 417 7.64 2.83 0.39
CA MET A 417 7.06 2.73 -0.96
C MET A 417 8.09 2.56 -2.09
N PRO A 418 9.25 3.25 -2.10
CA PRO A 418 10.26 3.05 -3.14
C PRO A 418 10.76 1.61 -3.20
N PHE A 419 10.99 0.99 -2.04
CA PHE A 419 11.49 -0.37 -1.95
C PHE A 419 10.43 -1.39 -2.32
N ALA A 420 9.17 -1.13 -1.95
CA ALA A 420 8.03 -1.92 -2.39
C ALA A 420 7.88 -1.89 -3.92
N GLN A 421 7.99 -0.71 -4.54
CA GLN A 421 7.93 -0.58 -6.01
C GLN A 421 9.13 -1.23 -6.71
N ILE A 422 10.33 -1.20 -6.10
CA ILE A 422 11.48 -1.97 -6.63
C ILE A 422 11.15 -3.46 -6.65
N ALA A 423 10.57 -4.00 -5.56
CA ALA A 423 10.14 -5.39 -5.51
C ALA A 423 9.08 -5.69 -6.58
N SER A 424 7.97 -4.96 -6.59
CA SER A 424 6.88 -5.14 -7.55
C SER A 424 7.31 -5.03 -9.02
N ARG A 425 8.26 -4.17 -9.38
CA ARG A 425 8.63 -3.92 -10.77
C ARG A 425 9.86 -4.69 -11.23
N LEU A 426 10.97 -4.56 -10.50
CA LEU A 426 12.21 -5.25 -10.87
C LEU A 426 12.19 -6.71 -10.41
N GLY A 427 11.64 -6.98 -9.22
CA GLY A 427 11.38 -8.35 -8.77
C GLY A 427 10.32 -9.04 -9.63
N GLY A 428 9.25 -8.33 -10.01
CA GLY A 428 8.25 -8.84 -10.95
C GLY A 428 8.86 -9.25 -12.31
N ALA A 429 9.73 -8.41 -12.89
CA ALA A 429 10.45 -8.75 -14.12
C ALA A 429 11.36 -9.98 -13.97
N LEU A 430 12.03 -10.13 -12.82
CA LEU A 430 12.78 -11.34 -12.48
C LEU A 430 11.87 -12.58 -12.48
N ILE A 431 10.65 -12.49 -11.93
CA ILE A 431 9.69 -13.60 -11.93
C ILE A 431 9.25 -13.98 -13.35
N LEU A 432 9.02 -13.01 -14.25
CA LEU A 432 8.69 -13.30 -15.65
C LEU A 432 9.84 -14.03 -16.38
N LEU A 433 11.08 -13.63 -16.11
CA LEU A 433 12.24 -14.33 -16.65
C LEU A 433 12.33 -15.76 -16.09
N LEU A 434 12.13 -15.93 -14.78
CA LEU A 434 12.11 -17.25 -14.15
C LEU A 434 10.97 -18.13 -14.68
N SER A 435 9.79 -17.58 -14.94
CA SER A 435 8.65 -18.35 -15.43
C SER A 435 8.91 -18.91 -16.83
N GLY A 436 9.47 -18.10 -17.74
CA GLY A 436 9.88 -18.55 -19.06
C GLY A 436 10.97 -19.63 -19.02
N LEU A 437 11.97 -19.46 -18.13
CA LEU A 437 13.05 -20.44 -17.95
C LEU A 437 12.53 -21.76 -17.38
N ILE A 438 11.71 -21.71 -16.33
CA ILE A 438 11.15 -22.92 -15.70
C ILE A 438 10.28 -23.68 -16.71
N ILE A 439 9.41 -23.00 -17.46
CA ILE A 439 8.59 -23.67 -18.46
C ILE A 439 9.46 -24.36 -19.50
N SER A 440 10.42 -23.65 -20.10
CA SER A 440 11.30 -24.19 -21.14
C SER A 440 12.18 -25.37 -20.69
N MET A 441 12.38 -25.53 -19.37
CA MET A 441 13.16 -26.64 -18.81
C MET A 441 12.31 -27.88 -18.49
N PHE A 442 11.02 -27.71 -18.21
CA PHE A 442 10.14 -28.79 -17.73
C PHE A 442 9.05 -29.18 -18.74
N PHE A 443 8.82 -28.37 -19.77
CA PHE A 443 7.88 -28.57 -20.88
C PHE A 443 8.60 -28.26 -22.19
#